data_AF-A0AA95KP12-F1
#
_entry.id   AF-A0AA95KP12-F1
#
_cell.length_a   1.000
_cell.length_b   1.000
_cell.length_c   1.000
_cell.angle_alpha   90.00
_cell.angle_beta   90.00
_cell.angle_gamma   90.00
#
_symmetry.space_group_name_H-M   'P 1'
#
loop_
_entity.id
_entity.type
_entity.pdbx_description
1 polymer ?
#
loop_
_entity_poly.entity_id
_entity_poly.type
_entity_poly.pdbx_seq_one_letter_code
_entity_poly.pdbx_strand_id
1 'polypeptide(L)'
;MAGSSHDGVRYGVGADIKNTFLEPLFQTFLIGTTCYRLDVPDGVYEIGFYFTEPFSKDERKNIVRTGVSAEGQRVFDVSVNGEKLIDSLNLADSYGEQTAVVKTLVVNVRNHEGLEILLSPQKGQGVISGLKVKKIR
;
A
#
# COMPACT_ATOMS: atom_id res chain seq x y z
N MET A 1 -19.37 -14.95 1.17
CA MET A 1 -18.86 -13.80 0.39
C MET A 1 -17.77 -13.19 1.24
N ALA A 2 -16.51 -13.16 0.78
CA ALA A 2 -15.45 -12.50 1.52
C ALA A 2 -15.72 -10.98 1.46
N GLY A 3 -15.86 -10.35 2.62
CA GLY A 3 -15.96 -8.89 2.74
C GLY A 3 -14.58 -8.26 2.71
N SER A 4 -14.47 -7.03 2.21
CA SER A 4 -13.27 -6.21 2.39
C SER A 4 -13.64 -4.81 2.82
N SER A 5 -12.84 -4.21 3.70
CA SER A 5 -13.02 -2.83 4.16
C SER A 5 -11.68 -2.11 4.29
N HIS A 6 -11.69 -0.78 4.14
CA HIS A 6 -10.54 0.09 4.34
C HIS A 6 -10.99 1.48 4.81
N ASP A 7 -10.10 2.21 5.47
CA ASP A 7 -10.35 3.54 6.05
C ASP A 7 -9.79 4.71 5.23
N GLY A 8 -8.96 4.44 4.22
CA GLY A 8 -8.33 5.51 3.41
C GLY A 8 -9.21 6.08 2.30
N VAL A 9 -8.76 7.21 1.76
CA VAL A 9 -9.45 7.93 0.69
C VAL A 9 -8.89 7.52 -0.66
N ARG A 10 -9.77 7.26 -1.64
CA ARG A 10 -9.38 6.91 -3.01
C ARG A 10 -9.01 8.17 -3.80
N TYR A 11 -7.84 8.15 -4.43
CA TYR A 11 -7.33 9.20 -5.31
C TYR A 11 -6.78 8.62 -6.62
N GLY A 12 -6.52 9.51 -7.58
CA GLY A 12 -5.89 9.16 -8.85
C GLY A 12 -4.97 10.27 -9.38
N VAL A 13 -3.94 9.89 -10.13
CA VAL A 13 -3.02 10.78 -10.86
C VAL A 13 -2.93 10.37 -12.34
N GLY A 14 -2.52 11.29 -13.22
CA GLY A 14 -2.33 11.03 -14.65
C GLY A 14 -0.86 10.89 -15.07
N ALA A 15 0.02 10.53 -14.14
CA ALA A 15 1.45 10.38 -14.41
C ALA A 15 1.76 9.04 -15.09
N ASP A 16 2.73 9.04 -16.00
CA ASP A 16 3.32 7.80 -16.53
C ASP A 16 4.00 7.03 -15.38
N ILE A 17 3.52 5.83 -15.08
CA ILE A 17 4.09 4.99 -14.04
C ILE A 17 5.08 4.02 -14.67
N LYS A 18 6.36 4.22 -14.35
CA LYS A 18 7.47 3.38 -14.80
C LYS A 18 7.34 1.95 -14.27
N ASN A 19 7.97 1.00 -14.97
CA ASN A 19 8.07 -0.41 -14.57
C ASN A 19 6.72 -1.16 -14.52
N THR A 20 5.72 -0.71 -15.26
CA THR A 20 4.44 -1.42 -15.37
C THR A 20 3.77 -1.14 -16.71
N PHE A 21 2.95 -2.09 -17.17
CA PHE A 21 1.97 -1.87 -18.25
C PHE A 21 0.54 -1.72 -17.71
N LEU A 22 0.38 -1.83 -16.39
CA LEU A 22 -0.89 -1.72 -15.68
C LEU A 22 -1.02 -0.32 -15.07
N GLU A 23 -0.73 0.72 -15.85
CA GLU A 23 -0.75 2.10 -15.36
C GLU A 23 -2.05 2.47 -14.63
N PRO A 24 -3.27 2.15 -15.13
CA PRO A 24 -4.50 2.50 -14.42
C PRO A 24 -4.57 1.93 -12.99
N LEU A 25 -3.96 0.77 -12.74
CA LEU A 25 -3.87 0.19 -11.40
C LEU A 25 -3.00 1.07 -10.49
N PHE A 26 -1.80 1.44 -10.94
CA PHE A 26 -0.86 2.21 -10.12
C PHE A 26 -1.18 3.71 -10.03
N GLN A 27 -1.89 4.25 -11.02
CA GLN A 27 -2.38 5.62 -11.04
C GLN A 27 -3.50 5.87 -10.04
N THR A 28 -4.26 4.84 -9.65
CA THR A 28 -5.25 4.92 -8.57
C THR A 28 -4.72 4.31 -7.29
N PHE A 29 -5.03 4.92 -6.16
CA PHE A 29 -4.53 4.45 -4.86
C PHE A 29 -5.42 4.92 -3.71
N LEU A 30 -5.27 4.26 -2.58
CA LEU A 30 -5.72 4.77 -1.30
C LEU A 30 -4.60 5.58 -0.67
N ILE A 31 -4.95 6.73 -0.08
CA ILE A 31 -4.07 7.53 0.76
C ILE A 31 -4.64 7.62 2.17
N GLY A 32 -3.75 7.56 3.17
CA GLY A 32 -4.14 7.66 4.57
C GLY A 32 -4.86 6.43 5.11
N THR A 33 -4.90 5.32 4.36
CA THR A 33 -5.33 4.02 4.90
C THR A 33 -4.39 3.63 6.02
N THR A 34 -4.94 3.33 7.19
CA THR A 34 -4.18 2.71 8.30
C THR A 34 -4.54 1.24 8.48
N CYS A 35 -5.70 0.81 7.99
CA CYS A 35 -6.14 -0.58 8.07
C CYS A 35 -6.92 -1.01 6.81
N TYR A 36 -6.57 -2.18 6.28
CA TYR A 36 -7.30 -2.89 5.24
C TYR A 36 -7.62 -4.30 5.74
N ARG A 37 -8.91 -4.65 5.82
CA ARG A 37 -9.35 -5.98 6.27
C ARG A 37 -9.94 -6.79 5.12
N LEU A 38 -9.63 -8.08 5.10
CA LEU A 38 -10.30 -9.06 4.25
C LEU A 38 -10.75 -10.25 5.10
N ASP A 39 -12.06 -10.51 5.09
CA ASP A 39 -12.64 -11.66 5.78
C ASP A 39 -12.45 -12.90 4.89
N VAL A 40 -11.33 -13.59 5.10
CA VAL A 40 -10.95 -14.80 4.36
C VAL A 40 -10.94 -16.03 5.28
N PRO A 41 -11.27 -17.23 4.77
CA PRO A 41 -11.20 -18.45 5.57
C PRO A 41 -9.74 -18.80 5.93
N ASP A 42 -9.58 -19.62 6.96
CA ASP A 42 -8.27 -20.17 7.35
C ASP A 42 -7.56 -20.84 6.16
N GLY A 43 -6.24 -20.68 6.15
CA GLY A 43 -5.35 -21.20 5.11
C GLY A 43 -4.15 -20.31 4.89
N VAL A 44 -3.41 -20.57 3.82
CA VAL A 44 -2.17 -19.85 3.53
C VAL A 44 -2.35 -19.05 2.26
N TYR A 45 -1.94 -17.80 2.33
CA TYR A 45 -2.18 -16.80 1.31
C TYR A 45 -0.86 -16.21 0.83
N GLU A 46 -0.73 -16.10 -0.49
CA GLU A 46 0.21 -15.19 -1.11
C GLU A 46 -0.48 -13.82 -1.27
N ILE A 47 0.12 -12.78 -0.71
CA ILE A 47 -0.37 -11.40 -0.73
C ILE A 47 0.63 -10.55 -1.50
N GLY A 48 0.19 -10.03 -2.64
CA GLY A 48 0.93 -9.04 -3.43
C GLY A 48 0.45 -7.63 -3.12
N PHE A 49 1.35 -6.79 -2.64
CA PHE A 49 1.14 -5.36 -2.37
C PHE A 49 1.69 -4.55 -3.54
N TYR A 50 0.85 -3.68 -4.11
CA TYR A 50 1.18 -2.86 -5.26
C TYR A 50 1.30 -1.41 -4.82
N PHE A 51 2.50 -0.85 -4.97
CA PHE A 51 2.87 0.48 -4.53
C PHE A 51 3.48 1.30 -5.66
N THR A 52 3.34 2.62 -5.55
CA THR A 52 4.13 3.63 -6.26
C THR A 52 4.15 4.87 -5.38
N GLU A 53 5.18 5.72 -5.45
CA GLU A 53 5.02 7.10 -4.99
C GLU A 53 4.29 7.86 -6.12
N PRO A 54 3.02 8.26 -5.92
CA PRO A 54 2.20 8.80 -7.01
C PRO A 54 2.57 10.24 -7.39
N PHE A 55 3.21 11.00 -6.49
CA PHE A 55 3.45 12.42 -6.68
C PHE A 55 4.91 12.72 -6.98
N SER A 56 5.13 13.60 -7.96
CA SER A 56 6.45 14.13 -8.24
C SER A 56 7.01 14.96 -7.08
N LYS A 57 8.33 15.20 -7.07
CA LYS A 57 8.98 16.04 -6.05
C LYS A 57 8.38 17.45 -5.98
N ASP A 58 8.00 18.02 -7.13
CA ASP A 58 7.34 19.33 -7.16
C ASP A 58 5.92 19.29 -6.61
N GLU A 59 5.14 18.26 -6.93
CA GLU A 59 3.80 18.09 -6.37
C GLU A 59 3.81 17.88 -4.86
N ARG A 60 4.81 17.15 -4.33
CA ARG A 60 5.00 16.90 -2.90
C ARG A 60 5.31 18.16 -2.08
N LYS A 61 5.60 19.30 -2.72
CA LYS A 61 5.64 20.61 -2.04
C LYS A 61 4.25 21.01 -1.50
N ASN A 62 3.17 20.54 -2.10
CA ASN A 62 1.83 20.68 -1.55
C ASN A 62 1.53 19.49 -0.61
N ILE A 63 1.95 19.63 0.65
CA ILE A 63 1.91 18.57 1.65
C ILE A 63 0.49 18.11 2.00
N VAL A 64 -0.50 19.00 1.93
CA VAL A 64 -1.91 18.67 2.23
C VAL A 64 -2.50 17.82 1.11
N ARG A 65 -2.27 18.18 -0.17
CA ARG A 65 -2.74 17.41 -1.32
C ARG A 65 -2.10 16.03 -1.38
N THR A 66 -0.81 15.95 -1.09
CA THR A 66 -0.02 14.72 -1.31
C THR A 66 0.12 13.85 -0.07
N GLY A 67 -0.27 14.37 1.10
CA GLY A 67 -0.21 13.67 2.38
C GLY A 67 1.21 13.29 2.81
N VAL A 68 2.22 14.04 2.39
CA VAL A 68 3.62 13.84 2.82
C VAL A 68 3.93 14.68 4.06
N SER A 69 5.06 14.43 4.72
CA SER A 69 5.54 15.27 5.84
C SER A 69 5.92 16.69 5.37
N ALA A 70 6.22 17.57 6.32
CA ALA A 70 6.70 18.93 6.02
C ALA A 70 7.95 18.94 5.13
N GLU A 71 8.79 17.90 5.22
CA GLU A 71 10.00 17.70 4.41
C GLU A 71 9.72 17.01 3.05
N GLY A 72 8.46 16.78 2.68
CA GLY A 72 8.09 16.12 1.44
C GLY A 72 8.27 14.59 1.46
N GLN A 73 8.34 13.99 2.65
CA GLN A 73 8.66 12.57 2.83
C GLN A 73 7.44 11.71 3.12
N ARG A 74 7.46 10.48 2.62
CA ARG A 74 6.48 9.43 2.90
C ARG A 74 7.21 8.17 3.35
N VAL A 75 7.00 7.78 4.60
CA VAL A 75 7.62 6.61 5.20
C VAL A 75 6.59 5.89 6.05
N PHE A 76 6.38 4.60 5.82
CA PHE A 76 5.41 3.80 6.57
C PHE A 76 5.82 2.34 6.66
N ASP A 77 5.37 1.67 7.72
CA ASP A 77 5.51 0.23 7.89
C ASP A 77 4.30 -0.50 7.30
N VAL A 78 4.48 -1.76 6.93
CA VAL A 78 3.38 -2.67 6.57
C VAL A 78 3.44 -3.88 7.47
N SER A 79 2.34 -4.15 8.18
CA SER A 79 2.16 -5.37 8.97
C SER A 79 0.93 -6.14 8.51
N VAL A 80 0.96 -7.46 8.73
CA VAL A 80 -0.16 -8.35 8.47
C VAL A 80 -0.39 -9.23 9.69
N ASN A 81 -1.62 -9.28 10.20
CA ASN A 81 -2.02 -10.03 11.39
C ASN A 81 -1.06 -9.81 12.58
N GLY A 82 -0.65 -8.55 12.81
CA GLY A 82 0.23 -8.14 13.90
C GLY A 82 1.73 -8.30 13.65
N GLU A 83 2.15 -8.97 12.57
CA GLU A 83 3.57 -9.12 12.23
C GLU A 83 4.02 -8.01 11.26
N LYS A 84 5.05 -7.25 11.62
CA LYS A 84 5.65 -6.24 10.73
C LYS A 84 6.54 -6.91 9.68
N LEU A 85 6.14 -6.82 8.42
CA LEU A 85 6.78 -7.52 7.30
C LEU A 85 7.55 -6.59 6.35
N ILE A 86 7.20 -5.30 6.31
CA ILE A 86 7.95 -4.26 5.59
C ILE A 86 8.20 -3.10 6.56
N ASP A 87 9.47 -2.77 6.76
CA ASP A 87 9.92 -1.73 7.70
C ASP A 87 10.33 -0.45 6.96
N SER A 88 9.89 0.69 7.46
CA SER A 88 10.22 2.05 7.01
C SER A 88 10.22 2.22 5.48
N LEU A 89 9.15 1.80 4.80
CA LEU A 89 9.04 1.88 3.35
C LEU A 89 8.98 3.34 2.88
N ASN A 90 10.07 3.80 2.25
CA ASN A 90 10.14 5.07 1.54
C ASN A 90 10.20 4.81 0.02
N LEU A 91 9.07 4.94 -0.66
CA LEU A 91 8.96 4.63 -2.08
C LEU A 91 9.81 5.56 -2.95
N ALA A 92 9.74 6.87 -2.68
CA ALA A 92 10.44 7.88 -3.46
C ALA A 92 11.96 7.74 -3.36
N ASP A 93 12.49 7.60 -2.15
CA ASP A 93 13.95 7.53 -1.94
C ASP A 93 14.53 6.16 -2.31
N SER A 94 13.76 5.08 -2.16
CA SER A 94 14.26 3.72 -2.42
C SER A 94 14.09 3.26 -3.88
N TYR A 95 13.04 3.72 -4.56
CA TYR A 95 12.67 3.23 -5.89
C TYR A 95 12.47 4.35 -6.93
N GLY A 96 12.39 5.61 -6.48
CA GLY A 96 12.01 6.73 -7.32
C GLY A 96 10.50 6.98 -7.34
N GLU A 97 10.12 8.23 -7.62
CA GLU A 97 8.72 8.57 -7.85
C GLU A 97 8.17 7.96 -9.14
N GLN A 98 6.84 7.74 -9.15
CA GLN A 98 6.08 7.24 -10.29
C GLN A 98 6.70 5.95 -10.86
N THR A 99 7.07 5.04 -9.97
CA THR A 99 7.70 3.76 -10.29
C THR A 99 6.95 2.64 -9.58
N ALA A 100 6.46 1.67 -10.35
CA ALA A 100 5.73 0.53 -9.84
C ALA A 100 6.65 -0.40 -9.02
N VAL A 101 6.19 -0.69 -7.80
CA VAL A 101 6.83 -1.60 -6.85
C VAL A 101 5.81 -2.65 -6.42
N VAL A 102 6.19 -3.92 -6.53
CA VAL A 102 5.38 -5.03 -6.03
C VAL A 102 6.16 -5.79 -4.97
N LYS A 103 5.55 -5.99 -3.80
CA LYS A 103 6.09 -6.82 -2.72
C LYS A 103 5.14 -7.98 -2.49
N THR A 104 5.67 -9.20 -2.44
CA THR A 104 4.87 -10.41 -2.23
C THR A 104 5.27 -11.07 -0.93
N LEU A 105 4.29 -11.44 -0.11
CA LEU A 105 4.46 -12.06 1.20
C LEU A 105 3.56 -13.29 1.32
N VAL A 106 3.99 -14.30 2.07
CA VAL A 106 3.18 -15.49 2.36
C VAL A 106 2.76 -15.44 3.82
N VAL A 107 1.46 -15.49 4.07
CA VAL A 107 0.85 -15.37 5.41
C VAL A 107 -0.03 -16.57 5.69
N ASN A 108 0.05 -17.12 6.91
CA ASN A 108 -0.82 -18.21 7.36
C ASN A 108 -1.94 -17.61 8.23
N VAL A 109 -3.17 -17.66 7.74
CA VAL A 109 -4.38 -17.23 8.46
C VAL A 109 -4.94 -18.37 9.27
N ARG A 110 -5.21 -18.13 10.54
CA ARG A 110 -5.75 -19.12 11.48
C ARG A 110 -6.86 -18.51 12.34
N ASN A 111 -7.62 -19.36 13.02
CA ASN A 111 -8.58 -18.96 14.04
C ASN A 111 -9.69 -18.01 13.51
N HIS A 112 -9.99 -18.08 12.21
CA HIS A 112 -10.97 -17.23 11.54
C HIS A 112 -10.68 -15.72 11.69
N GLU A 113 -9.41 -15.34 11.89
CA GLU A 113 -9.03 -13.93 12.08
C GLU A 113 -9.05 -13.10 10.79
N GLY A 114 -9.07 -13.78 9.63
CA GLY A 114 -8.97 -13.15 8.32
C GLY A 114 -7.58 -12.56 8.04
N LEU A 115 -7.53 -11.55 7.19
CA LEU A 115 -6.33 -10.76 6.93
C LEU A 115 -6.56 -9.33 7.39
N GLU A 116 -5.81 -8.90 8.38
CA GLU A 116 -5.68 -7.51 8.80
C GLU A 116 -4.33 -6.98 8.31
N ILE A 117 -4.37 -6.03 7.38
CA ILE A 117 -3.20 -5.35 6.86
C ILE A 117 -3.17 -3.95 7.46
N LEU A 118 -2.11 -3.62 8.20
CA LEU A 118 -1.93 -2.28 8.74
C LEU A 118 -0.82 -1.55 7.96
N LEU A 119 -1.08 -0.28 7.65
CA LEU A 119 -0.10 0.65 7.12
C LEU A 119 0.16 1.69 8.21
N SER A 120 1.32 1.64 8.84
CA SER A 120 1.64 2.49 10.00
C SER A 120 2.56 3.64 9.57
N PRO A 121 2.07 4.89 9.43
CA PRO A 121 2.90 5.98 8.95
C PRO A 121 3.93 6.42 10.00
N GLN A 122 5.18 6.57 9.57
CA GLN A 122 6.25 7.20 10.33
C GLN A 122 6.47 8.66 9.88
N LYS A 123 6.28 8.93 8.58
CA LYS A 123 6.28 10.27 7.97
C LYS A 123 5.19 10.37 6.91
N GLY A 124 4.40 11.44 6.97
CA GLY A 124 3.26 11.62 6.07
C GLY A 124 2.21 10.52 6.27
N GLN A 125 1.52 10.17 5.20
CA GLN A 125 0.44 9.18 5.15
C GLN A 125 0.83 8.03 4.20
N GLY A 126 0.50 6.79 4.56
CA GLY A 126 0.71 5.64 3.67
C GLY A 126 -0.09 5.73 2.38
N VAL A 127 0.41 5.09 1.32
CA VAL A 127 -0.32 4.90 0.06
C VAL A 127 -0.25 3.45 -0.38
N ILE A 128 -1.31 2.97 -1.03
CA ILE A 128 -1.36 1.65 -1.65
C ILE A 128 -2.24 1.67 -2.89
N SER A 129 -1.72 1.18 -4.02
CA SER A 129 -2.43 1.17 -5.30
C SER A 129 -3.27 -0.08 -5.50
N GLY A 130 -2.84 -1.21 -4.92
CA GLY A 130 -3.57 -2.45 -5.09
C GLY A 130 -3.11 -3.57 -4.17
N LEU A 131 -3.98 -4.57 -4.06
CA LEU A 131 -3.76 -5.81 -3.35
C LEU A 131 -4.19 -6.98 -4.23
N LYS A 132 -3.34 -8.01 -4.29
CA LYS A 132 -3.68 -9.32 -4.88
C LYS A 132 -3.56 -10.36 -3.79
N VAL A 133 -4.65 -11.08 -3.52
CA VAL A 133 -4.69 -12.13 -2.50
C VAL A 133 -5.01 -13.45 -3.18
N LYS A 134 -4.16 -14.47 -2.95
CA LYS A 134 -4.34 -15.81 -3.51
C LYS A 134 -4.17 -16.85 -2.42
N LYS A 135 -5.20 -17.67 -2.18
CA LYS A 135 -5.08 -18.86 -1.33
C LYS A 135 -4.23 -19.91 -2.05
N ILE A 136 -3.19 -20.41 -1.40
CA ILE A 136 -2.24 -21.38 -1.98
C ILE A 136 -2.27 -22.76 -1.29
N ARG A 137 -2.81 -22.85 -0.07
CA ARG A 137 -3.11 -24.09 0.66
C ARG A 137 -4.12 -23.83 1.79
#